data_AF-A0A9W7AC10-F1
#
_entry.id   AF-A0A9W7AC10-F1
#
_cell.length_a   1.000
_cell.length_b   1.000
_cell.length_c   1.000
_cell.angle_alpha   90.00
_cell.angle_beta   90.00
_cell.angle_gamma   90.00
#
_symmetry.space_group_name_H-M   'P 1'
#
loop_
_entity.id
_entity.type
_entity.pdbx_description
1 polymer ?
#
loop_
_entity_poly.entity_id
_entity_poly.type
_entity_poly.pdbx_seq_one_letter_code
_entity_poly.pdbx_strand_id
1 'polypeptide(L)'
;HRFPKAYRHPSLDALLTKKRTQGEVKGCARARRLGVLTPPVLYSSSSSGVIVFPLIGPVQGGCTLREYLEGAFREGTGYGEEGKGAVRDMCRMIIKMHEGGMCHGDLTTSNFMVTDGPLAAVPAGGEGGKR
;
A
#
# COMPACT_ATOMS: atom_id res chain seq x y z
N HIS A 1 10.59 -7.29 6.55
CA HIS A 1 11.37 -8.48 6.16
C HIS A 1 10.42 -9.48 5.52
N ARG A 2 10.82 -10.16 4.44
CA ARG A 2 9.95 -11.15 3.76
C ARG A 2 10.25 -12.55 4.26
N PHE A 3 9.21 -13.27 4.65
CA PHE A 3 9.34 -14.64 5.09
C PHE A 3 9.57 -15.59 3.89
N PRO A 4 10.57 -16.49 3.97
CA PRO A 4 10.79 -17.50 2.94
C PRO A 4 9.55 -18.38 2.77
N LYS A 5 9.21 -18.70 1.53
CA LYS A 5 8.11 -19.62 1.23
C LYS A 5 8.67 -21.02 1.03
N ALA A 6 8.33 -21.96 1.91
CA ALA A 6 8.88 -23.32 1.93
C ALA A 6 8.67 -24.12 0.63
N TYR A 7 7.68 -23.75 -0.18
CA TYR A 7 7.42 -24.36 -1.49
C TYR A 7 8.37 -23.88 -2.60
N ARG A 8 9.25 -22.90 -2.36
CA ARG A 8 10.17 -22.34 -3.37
C ARG A 8 11.59 -22.81 -3.14
N HIS A 9 12.29 -23.14 -4.23
CA HIS A 9 13.72 -23.39 -4.18
C HIS A 9 14.47 -22.15 -3.66
N PRO A 10 15.46 -22.27 -2.75
CA PRO A 10 16.11 -21.12 -2.11
C PRO A 10 16.67 -20.07 -3.07
N SER A 11 17.32 -20.51 -4.16
CA SER A 11 17.86 -19.59 -5.17
C SER A 11 16.77 -18.81 -5.92
N LEU A 12 15.62 -19.46 -6.18
CA LEU A 12 14.48 -18.83 -6.83
C LEU A 12 13.80 -17.84 -5.89
N ASP A 13 13.59 -18.21 -4.63
CA ASP A 13 12.97 -17.31 -3.65
C ASP A 13 13.81 -16.05 -3.42
N ALA A 14 15.13 -16.18 -3.34
CA ALA A 14 16.05 -15.04 -3.24
C ALA A 14 15.96 -14.12 -4.48
N LEU A 15 15.92 -14.69 -5.69
CA LEU A 15 15.78 -13.93 -6.93
C LEU A 15 14.43 -13.19 -7.00
N LEU A 16 13.33 -13.88 -6.67
CA LEU A 16 11.97 -13.31 -6.67
C LEU A 16 11.83 -12.20 -5.62
N THR A 17 12.34 -12.43 -4.41
CA THR A 17 12.38 -11.42 -3.35
C THR A 17 13.13 -10.17 -3.79
N LYS A 18 14.32 -10.34 -4.39
CA LYS A 18 15.11 -9.22 -4.92
C LYS A 18 14.34 -8.44 -6.00
N LYS A 19 13.80 -9.14 -7.00
CA LYS A 19 13.07 -8.51 -8.11
C LYS A 19 11.82 -7.78 -7.63
N ARG A 20 11.06 -8.39 -6.70
CA ARG A 20 9.84 -7.80 -6.12
C ARG A 20 10.14 -6.57 -5.29
N THR A 21 11.14 -6.61 -4.42
CA THR A 21 11.54 -5.44 -3.61
C THR A 21 12.01 -4.28 -4.48
N GLN A 22 12.80 -4.55 -5.53
CA GLN A 22 13.19 -3.51 -6.49
C GLN A 22 11.98 -2.93 -7.24
N GLY A 23 11.02 -3.79 -7.61
CA GLY A 23 9.78 -3.37 -8.26
C GLY A 23 8.95 -2.45 -7.37
N GLU A 24 8.77 -2.80 -6.10
CA GLU A 24 8.00 -2.00 -5.13
C GLU A 24 8.63 -0.63 -4.88
N VAL A 25 9.95 -0.56 -4.65
CA VAL A 25 10.65 0.72 -4.46
C VAL A 25 10.52 1.61 -5.70
N LYS A 26 10.71 1.05 -6.90
CA LYS A 26 10.52 1.79 -8.17
C LYS A 26 9.07 2.21 -8.36
N GLY A 27 8.12 1.35 -7.98
CA GLY A 27 6.69 1.61 -8.01
C GLY A 27 6.32 2.81 -7.14
N CYS A 28 6.75 2.83 -5.88
CA CYS A 28 6.56 3.97 -4.98
C CYS A 28 7.12 5.26 -5.56
N ALA A 29 8.38 5.23 -6.02
CA ALA A 29 9.02 6.41 -6.59
C ALA A 29 8.27 6.93 -7.82
N ARG A 30 7.79 6.03 -8.69
CA ARG A 30 7.00 6.39 -9.88
C ARG A 30 5.64 6.96 -9.51
N ALA A 31 4.89 6.30 -8.62
CA ALA A 31 3.60 6.80 -8.16
C ALA A 31 3.72 8.21 -7.53
N ARG A 32 4.77 8.43 -6.73
CA ARG A 32 5.06 9.76 -6.16
C ARG A 32 5.30 10.82 -7.23
N ARG A 33 6.05 10.50 -8.29
CA ARG A 33 6.27 11.41 -9.44
C ARG A 33 4.99 11.74 -10.20
N LEU A 34 4.00 10.84 -10.19
CA LEU A 34 2.67 11.05 -10.76
C LEU A 34 1.73 11.84 -9.83
N GLY A 35 2.23 12.36 -8.70
CA GLY A 35 1.43 13.14 -7.77
C GLY A 35 0.45 12.30 -6.94
N VAL A 36 0.72 11.00 -6.81
CA VAL A 36 0.05 10.12 -5.84
C VAL A 36 0.76 10.25 -4.50
N LEU A 37 -0.01 10.45 -3.43
CA LEU A 37 0.56 10.54 -2.10
C LEU A 37 1.01 9.14 -1.66
N THR A 38 2.30 8.87 -1.75
CA THR A 38 2.91 7.64 -1.25
C THR A 38 3.95 7.95 -0.17
N PRO A 39 4.10 7.12 0.87
CA PRO A 39 5.14 7.33 1.86
C PRO A 39 6.53 7.32 1.21
N PRO A 40 7.44 8.21 1.60
CA PRO A 40 8.82 8.16 1.14
C PRO A 40 9.47 6.85 1.60
N VAL A 41 10.28 6.24 0.74
CA VAL A 41 11.12 5.09 1.13
C VAL A 41 12.29 5.64 1.97
N LEU A 42 12.34 5.28 3.25
CA LEU A 42 13.44 5.67 4.15
C LEU A 42 14.65 4.76 3.96
N TYR A 43 14.41 3.47 3.74
CA TYR A 43 15.43 2.47 3.52
C TYR A 43 14.89 1.32 2.68
N SER A 44 15.74 0.70 1.88
CA SER A 44 15.42 -0.56 1.22
C SER A 44 16.65 -1.45 1.07
N SER A 45 16.45 -2.75 1.21
CA SER A 45 17.45 -3.77 0.92
C SER A 45 16.82 -4.88 0.09
N SER A 46 17.28 -4.99 -1.17
CA SER A 46 16.76 -5.99 -2.09
C SER A 46 17.28 -7.40 -1.77
N SER A 47 18.41 -7.54 -1.09
CA SER A 47 18.94 -8.86 -0.68
C SER A 47 18.16 -9.45 0.49
N SER A 48 17.70 -8.62 1.44
CA SER A 48 16.91 -9.07 2.60
C SER A 48 15.39 -8.90 2.44
N GLY A 49 14.94 -8.37 1.30
CA GLY A 49 13.53 -8.13 1.01
C GLY A 49 12.89 -7.09 1.93
N VAL A 50 13.66 -6.11 2.41
CA VAL A 50 13.21 -5.11 3.39
C VAL A 50 12.95 -3.78 2.69
N ILE A 51 11.83 -3.15 3.02
CA ILE A 51 11.53 -1.76 2.70
C ILE A 51 11.02 -1.11 3.99
N VAL A 52 11.49 0.08 4.29
CA VAL A 52 11.12 0.86 5.48
C VAL A 52 10.50 2.17 5.04
N PHE A 53 9.35 2.47 5.62
CA PHE A 53 8.58 3.69 5.41
C PHE A 53 8.42 4.42 6.75
N PRO A 54 8.06 5.72 6.75
CA PRO A 54 7.54 6.36 7.94
C PRO A 54 6.33 5.58 8.45
N LEU A 55 6.20 5.49 9.77
CA LEU A 55 5.00 4.93 10.37
C LEU A 55 3.83 5.87 10.06
N ILE A 56 2.83 5.37 9.36
CA ILE A 56 1.52 5.99 9.20
C ILE A 56 0.58 5.03 9.93
N GLY A 57 -0.03 5.45 11.04
CA GLY A 57 -0.73 4.52 11.92
C GLY A 57 -1.30 5.18 13.17
N PRO A 58 -1.87 4.41 14.11
CA PRO A 58 -2.72 4.93 15.19
C PRO A 58 -2.01 5.93 16.10
N VAL A 59 -0.70 5.75 16.30
CA VAL A 59 0.17 6.65 17.08
C VAL A 59 0.27 8.06 16.46
N GLN A 60 -0.03 8.18 15.16
CA GLN A 60 -0.08 9.43 14.40
C GLN A 60 -1.49 9.73 13.84
N GLY A 61 -2.55 9.12 14.40
CA GLY A 61 -3.93 9.32 13.93
C GLY A 61 -4.26 8.66 12.59
N GLY A 62 -3.43 7.72 12.12
CA GLY A 62 -3.65 7.00 10.86
C GLY A 62 -4.22 5.59 11.03
N CYS A 63 -5.01 5.13 10.07
CA CYS A 63 -5.44 3.73 9.95
C CYS A 63 -5.56 3.34 8.48
N THR A 64 -5.70 2.05 8.19
CA THR A 64 -6.01 1.63 6.81
C THR A 64 -7.42 2.07 6.43
N LEU A 65 -7.67 2.31 5.13
CA LEU A 65 -9.02 2.59 4.63
C LEU A 65 -9.98 1.44 4.95
N ARG A 66 -9.47 0.20 5.00
CA ARG A 66 -10.25 -0.95 5.46
C ARG A 66 -10.73 -0.77 6.90
N GLU A 67 -9.83 -0.51 7.84
CA GLU A 67 -10.16 -0.34 9.26
C GLU A 67 -11.13 0.84 9.46
N TYR A 68 -10.90 1.94 8.74
CA TYR A 68 -11.77 3.12 8.77
C TYR A 68 -13.22 2.77 8.36
N LEU A 69 -13.39 2.06 7.22
CA LEU A 69 -14.71 1.66 6.74
C LEU A 69 -15.37 0.58 7.62
N GLU A 70 -14.59 -0.35 8.17
CA GLU A 70 -15.08 -1.37 9.10
C GLU A 70 -15.55 -0.75 10.44
N GLY A 71 -14.88 0.31 10.91
CA GLY A 71 -15.30 1.07 12.09
C GLY A 71 -16.69 1.69 11.91
N ALA A 72 -16.88 2.44 10.82
CA ALA A 72 -18.16 3.06 10.48
C ALA A 72 -19.29 2.03 10.30
N PHE A 73 -18.97 0.87 9.71
CA PHE A 73 -19.94 -0.23 9.59
C PHE A 73 -20.34 -0.79 10.96
N ARG A 74 -19.37 -1.01 11.86
CA ARG A 74 -19.62 -1.57 13.20
C ARG A 74 -20.46 -0.66 14.08
N GLU A 75 -20.28 0.65 13.94
CA GLU A 75 -21.04 1.66 14.68
C GLU A 75 -22.48 1.81 14.16
N GLY A 76 -22.83 1.18 13.03
CA GLY A 76 -24.17 1.24 12.45
C GLY A 76 -24.53 2.61 11.86
N THR A 77 -23.56 3.52 11.78
CA THR A 77 -23.72 4.89 11.25
C THR A 77 -23.74 4.92 9.72
N GLY A 78 -23.40 3.79 9.08
CA GLY A 78 -23.12 3.71 7.65
C GLY A 78 -21.78 4.40 7.33
N TYR A 79 -21.40 4.47 6.05
CA TYR A 79 -20.10 5.05 5.69
C TYR A 79 -20.04 6.59 5.77
N GLY A 80 -21.17 7.28 5.97
CA GLY A 80 -21.25 8.74 5.94
C GLY A 80 -20.76 9.36 4.62
N GLU A 81 -20.61 10.68 4.57
CA GLU A 81 -19.94 11.35 3.44
C GLU A 81 -18.41 11.26 3.54
N GLU A 82 -17.85 11.15 4.74
CA GLU A 82 -16.40 11.03 4.95
C GLU A 82 -15.85 9.69 4.41
N GLY A 83 -16.51 8.56 4.70
CA GLY A 83 -16.13 7.25 4.16
C GLY A 83 -16.26 7.17 2.64
N LYS A 84 -17.33 7.75 2.07
CA LYS A 84 -17.43 7.90 0.61
C LYS A 84 -16.33 8.80 0.07
N GLY A 85 -16.00 9.89 0.77
CA GLY A 85 -14.90 10.80 0.46
C GLY A 85 -13.56 10.07 0.36
N ALA A 86 -13.24 9.25 1.35
CA ALA A 86 -12.01 8.47 1.39
C ALA A 86 -11.93 7.45 0.23
N VAL A 87 -13.04 6.80 -0.12
CA VAL A 87 -13.09 5.93 -1.30
C VAL A 87 -12.92 6.72 -2.60
N ARG A 88 -13.51 7.92 -2.72
CA ARG A 88 -13.30 8.81 -3.88
C ARG A 88 -11.83 9.23 -3.98
N ASP A 89 -11.16 9.52 -2.87
CA ASP A 89 -9.72 9.83 -2.84
C ASP A 89 -8.87 8.66 -3.32
N MET A 90 -9.16 7.45 -2.85
CA MET A 90 -8.53 6.22 -3.35
C MET A 90 -8.69 6.12 -4.87
N CYS A 91 -9.91 6.32 -5.40
CA CYS A 91 -10.16 6.30 -6.84
C CYS A 91 -9.38 7.39 -7.59
N ARG A 92 -9.30 8.61 -7.06
CA ARG A 92 -8.49 9.70 -7.65
C ARG A 92 -7.01 9.33 -7.77
N MET A 93 -6.46 8.65 -6.76
CA MET A 93 -5.08 8.16 -6.83
C MET A 93 -4.88 7.11 -7.92
N ILE A 94 -5.80 6.16 -8.03
CA ILE A 94 -5.75 5.12 -9.07
C ILE A 94 -5.81 5.74 -10.46
N ILE A 95 -6.69 6.73 -10.67
CA ILE A 95 -6.81 7.46 -11.93
C ILE A 95 -5.47 8.10 -12.29
N LYS A 96 -4.84 8.84 -11.37
CA LYS A 96 -3.50 9.44 -11.59
C LYS A 96 -2.44 8.41 -11.97
N MET A 97 -2.45 7.24 -11.32
CA MET A 97 -1.53 6.15 -11.66
C MET A 97 -1.76 5.68 -13.10
N HIS A 98 -3.02 5.43 -13.49
CA HIS A 98 -3.38 4.95 -14.82
C HIS A 98 -3.07 5.98 -15.92
N GLU A 99 -3.36 7.26 -15.70
CA GLU A 99 -2.98 8.35 -16.61
C GLU A 99 -1.46 8.41 -16.82
N GLY A 100 -0.68 8.07 -15.79
CA GLY A 100 0.77 7.93 -15.85
C GLY A 100 1.26 6.58 -16.39
N GLY A 101 0.39 5.73 -16.95
CA GLY A 101 0.72 4.42 -17.49
C GLY A 101 1.21 3.41 -16.43
N MET A 102 0.74 3.53 -15.19
CA MET A 102 1.09 2.67 -14.06
C MET A 102 -0.17 2.03 -13.47
N CYS A 103 -0.16 0.71 -13.30
CA CYS A 103 -1.18 0.00 -12.54
C CYS A 103 -0.64 -0.35 -11.14
N HIS A 104 -1.47 -0.33 -10.11
CA HIS A 104 -1.05 -0.71 -8.75
C HIS A 104 -0.72 -2.21 -8.64
N GLY A 105 -1.49 -3.07 -9.33
CA GLY A 105 -1.26 -4.52 -9.42
C GLY A 105 -1.87 -5.36 -8.29
N ASP A 106 -2.16 -4.75 -7.13
CA ASP A 106 -2.87 -5.40 -6.02
C ASP A 106 -3.72 -4.35 -5.28
N LEU A 107 -4.91 -4.08 -5.81
CA LEU A 107 -5.77 -3.01 -5.32
C LEU A 107 -6.69 -3.53 -4.21
N THR A 108 -6.40 -3.14 -2.97
CA THR A 108 -7.25 -3.44 -1.80
C THR A 108 -7.29 -2.22 -0.88
N THR A 109 -8.34 -2.08 -0.07
CA THR A 109 -8.49 -0.97 0.89
C THR A 109 -7.44 -1.00 2.01
N SER A 110 -6.78 -2.12 2.26
CA SER A 110 -5.67 -2.22 3.21
C SER A 110 -4.36 -1.63 2.67
N ASN A 111 -4.25 -1.37 1.37
CA ASN A 111 -3.10 -0.70 0.75
C ASN A 111 -3.23 0.83 0.74
N PHE A 112 -4.26 1.40 1.38
CA PHE A 112 -4.45 2.83 1.52
C PHE A 112 -4.61 3.19 2.99
N MET A 113 -4.07 4.35 3.37
CA MET A 113 -4.03 4.86 4.73
C MET A 113 -4.83 6.15 4.80
N VAL A 114 -5.80 6.19 5.71
CA VAL A 114 -6.50 7.40 6.16
C VAL A 114 -5.68 8.04 7.26
N THR A 115 -5.58 9.37 7.25
CA THR A 115 -4.92 10.16 8.30
C THR A 115 -5.82 11.34 8.66
N ASP A 116 -5.50 12.10 9.70
CA ASP A 116 -6.18 13.37 10.00
C ASP A 116 -5.99 14.44 8.89
N GLY A 117 -5.14 14.15 7.90
CA GLY A 117 -4.98 14.88 6.64
C GLY A 117 -5.35 14.05 5.40
N PRO A 118 -4.87 14.39 4.18
CA PRO A 118 -5.26 13.69 2.96
C PRO A 118 -4.90 12.19 2.98
N LEU A 119 -5.75 11.33 2.38
CA LEU A 119 -5.51 9.89 2.21
C LEU A 119 -4.13 9.65 1.57
N ALA A 120 -3.38 8.62 2.00
CA ALA A 120 -2.09 8.21 1.45
C ALA A 120 -2.14 6.76 0.92
N ALA A 121 -1.62 6.49 -0.27
CA ALA A 121 -1.47 5.13 -0.80
C ALA A 121 -0.17 4.50 -0.30
N VAL A 122 -0.24 3.25 0.15
CA VAL A 122 0.93 2.43 0.54
C VAL A 122 1.11 1.34 -0.50
N PRO A 123 2.33 1.07 -0.98
CA PRO A 123 2.55 -0.04 -1.91
C PRO A 123 2.08 -1.36 -1.32
N ALA A 124 1.44 -2.19 -2.15
CA ALA A 124 1.06 -3.54 -1.77
C ALA A 124 2.28 -4.35 -1.29
N GLY A 125 2.39 -4.51 0.02
CA GLY A 125 3.22 -5.51 0.66
C GLY A 125 2.60 -6.88 0.49
N GLY A 126 2.33 -7.31 -0.76
CA GLY A 126 1.74 -8.60 -1.11
C GLY A 126 2.14 -9.74 -0.17
N GLU A 127 1.22 -10.03 0.75
CA GLU A 127 1.00 -11.36 1.28
C GLU A 127 0.00 -12.03 0.35
N GLY A 128 0.52 -12.54 -0.78
CA GLY A 128 -0.23 -13.45 -1.63
C GLY A 128 -0.47 -14.74 -0.84
N GLY A 129 -1.66 -14.85 -0.27
CA GLY A 129 -2.08 -15.98 0.55
C GLY A 129 -3.60 -16.08 0.69
N LYS A 130 -4.37 -15.81 -0.38
CA LYS A 130 -5.71 -16.38 -0.60
C LYS A 130 -6.04 -16.39 -2.10
N ARG A 131 -5.67 -17.47 -2.79
CA ARG A 131 -6.47 -18.23 -3.77
C ARG A 131 -5.86 -19.62 -3.86
#